data_AF-A0A356WEA0-F1
#
_entry.id   AF-A0A356WEA0-F1
#
_cell.length_a   1.000
_cell.length_b   1.000
_cell.length_c   1.000
_cell.angle_alpha   90.00
_cell.angle_beta   90.00
_cell.angle_gamma   90.00
#
_symmetry.space_group_name_H-M   'P 1'
#
loop_
_entity.id
_entity.type
_entity.pdbx_description
1 polymer ?
#
loop_
_entity_poly.entity_id
_entity_poly.type
_entity_poly.pdbx_seq_one_letter_code
_entity_poly.pdbx_strand_id
1 'polypeptide(L)' 'DQLQLVRPADRVVSQSEWLTHNGINELVADGRNYWQANAAKPDIKAMKMRSRVSEAEALCDPRGLGNFKVLEWNK' A
#
# COMPACT_ATOMS: atom_id res chain seq x y z
N ASP A 1 12.08 17.31 -29.99
CA ASP A 1 11.09 16.45 -29.35
C ASP A 1 11.00 16.87 -27.87
N GLN A 2 9.84 17.36 -27.41
CA GLN A 2 9.68 17.94 -26.07
C GLN A 2 9.85 16.91 -24.94
N LEU A 3 9.84 15.61 -25.27
CA LEU A 3 10.06 14.53 -24.30
C LEU A 3 11.54 14.27 -23.98
N GLN A 4 12.48 14.83 -24.75
CA GLN A 4 13.93 14.67 -24.51
C GLN A 4 14.50 15.56 -23.39
N LEU A 5 13.67 16.39 -22.74
CA LEU A 5 14.11 17.38 -21.74
C LEU A 5 13.82 16.97 -20.28
N VAL A 6 13.23 15.80 -20.03
CA VAL A 6 12.86 15.38 -18.67
C VAL A 6 13.94 14.48 -18.07
N ARG A 7 14.46 14.84 -16.89
CA ARG A 7 15.38 13.99 -16.11
C ARG A 7 14.68 12.64 -15.84
N PRO A 8 15.30 11.50 -16.18
CA PRO A 8 14.73 10.19 -15.86
C PRO A 8 14.57 10.03 -14.34
N ALA A 9 13.54 9.31 -13.92
CA ALA A 9 13.38 8.94 -12.52
C ALA A 9 14.55 8.07 -12.07
N ASP A 10 15.02 8.25 -10.83
CA ASP A 10 16.12 7.46 -10.27
C ASP A 10 15.65 6.06 -9.87
N ARG A 11 14.35 5.91 -9.60
CA ARG A 11 13.70 4.63 -9.32
C ARG A 11 12.30 4.59 -9.94
N VAL A 12 11.99 3.49 -10.60
CA VAL A 12 10.66 3.17 -11.12
C VAL A 12 10.30 1.78 -10.65
N VAL A 13 9.27 1.68 -9.82
CA VAL A 13 8.78 0.41 -9.25
C VAL A 13 7.27 0.33 -9.36
N SER A 14 6.69 -0.86 -9.15
CA SER A 14 5.24 -0.97 -9.03
C SER A 14 4.74 -0.37 -7.70
N GLN A 15 3.45 -0.02 -7.65
CA GLN A 15 2.78 0.40 -6.42
C GLN A 15 2.84 -0.71 -5.37
N SER A 16 2.65 -1.98 -5.76
CA SER A 16 2.73 -3.11 -4.84
C SER A 16 4.12 -3.26 -4.21
N GLU A 17 5.19 -3.10 -4.99
CA GLU A 17 6.58 -3.10 -4.51
C GLU A 17 6.85 -1.92 -3.59
N TRP A 18 6.40 -0.72 -3.98
CA TRP A 18 6.59 0.49 -3.20
C TRP A 18 5.86 0.42 -1.86
N LEU A 19 4.59 0.01 -1.84
CA LEU A 19 3.80 -0.13 -0.60
C LEU A 19 4.38 -1.21 0.33
N THR A 20 4.84 -2.33 -0.24
CA THR A 20 5.54 -3.38 0.52
C THR A 20 6.80 -2.83 1.17
N HIS A 21 7.61 -2.08 0.43
CA HIS A 21 8.82 -1.45 0.96
C HIS A 21 8.53 -0.40 2.04
N ASN A 22 7.35 0.25 1.99
CA ASN A 22 6.93 1.28 2.94
C ASN A 22 6.07 0.73 4.11
N GLY A 23 6.05 -0.58 4.32
CA GLY A 23 5.52 -1.18 5.54
C GLY A 23 4.01 -1.49 5.53
N ILE A 24 3.40 -1.68 4.36
CA ILE A 24 1.97 -2.03 4.28
C ILE A 24 1.66 -3.36 4.98
N ASN A 25 2.60 -4.31 4.98
CA ASN A 25 2.40 -5.63 5.60
C ASN A 25 2.29 -5.51 7.13
N GLU A 26 3.14 -4.70 7.73
CA GLU A 26 3.14 -4.38 9.16
C GLU A 26 1.84 -3.67 9.53
N LEU A 27 1.42 -2.70 8.72
CA LEU A 27 0.15 -1.97 8.93
C LEU A 27 -1.08 -2.90 8.89
N VAL A 28 -1.07 -3.89 8.00
CA VAL A 28 -2.12 -4.92 7.88
C VAL A 28 -2.06 -5.90 9.05
N ALA A 29 -0.87 -6.34 9.46
CA ALA A 29 -0.68 -7.23 10.60
C ALA A 29 -1.20 -6.59 11.89
N ASP A 30 -0.87 -5.32 12.15
CA ASP A 30 -1.39 -4.55 13.27
C ASP A 30 -2.92 -4.46 13.25
N GLY A 31 -3.49 -4.23 12.07
CA GLY A 31 -4.94 -4.20 11.87
C GLY A 31 -5.60 -5.54 12.20
N ARG A 32 -5.00 -6.65 11.73
CA ARG A 32 -5.48 -8.00 12.00
C ARG A 32 -5.43 -8.32 13.50
N ASN A 33 -4.33 -7.99 14.16
CA ASN A 33 -4.15 -8.20 15.60
C ASN A 33 -5.19 -7.42 16.41
N TYR A 34 -5.39 -6.14 16.08
CA TYR A 34 -6.39 -5.31 16.76
C TYR A 34 -7.81 -5.84 16.54
N TRP A 35 -8.15 -6.24 15.30
CA TRP A 35 -9.45 -6.84 15.01
C TRP A 35 -9.66 -8.11 15.83
N GLN A 36 -8.69 -9.03 15.86
CA GLN A 36 -8.80 -10.28 16.63
C GLN A 36 -9.02 -10.04 18.12
N ALA A 37 -8.32 -9.06 18.70
CA ALA A 37 -8.48 -8.72 20.12
C ALA A 37 -9.84 -8.09 20.47
N ASN A 38 -10.53 -7.49 19.50
CA ASN A 38 -11.78 -6.72 19.73
C ASN A 38 -13.01 -7.32 19.03
N ALA A 39 -12.88 -8.46 18.34
CA ALA A 39 -13.93 -9.03 17.48
C ALA A 39 -15.23 -9.37 18.23
N ALA A 40 -15.16 -9.68 19.53
CA ALA A 40 -16.33 -9.98 20.35
C ALA A 40 -17.22 -8.75 20.63
N LYS A 41 -16.65 -7.54 20.60
CA LYS A 41 -17.36 -6.27 20.79
C LYS A 41 -16.62 -5.14 20.06
N PRO A 42 -16.73 -5.07 18.72
CA PRO A 42 -15.92 -4.17 17.91
C PRO A 42 -16.33 -2.71 18.10
N ASP A 43 -15.34 -1.84 18.28
CA ASP A 43 -15.49 -0.39 18.21
C ASP A 43 -15.24 0.13 16.77
N ILE A 44 -15.43 1.44 16.56
CA ILE A 44 -15.18 2.08 15.25
C ILE A 44 -13.73 1.85 14.80
N LYS A 45 -12.79 1.82 15.75
CA LYS A 45 -11.39 1.54 15.45
C LYS A 45 -11.20 0.12 14.94
N ALA A 46 -11.84 -0.88 15.54
CA ALA A 46 -11.78 -2.28 15.11
C ALA A 46 -12.30 -2.45 13.69
N MET A 47 -13.38 -1.74 13.35
CA MET A 47 -13.93 -1.75 11.98
C MET A 47 -12.95 -1.18 10.96
N LYS A 48 -12.27 -0.06 11.28
CA LYS A 48 -11.20 0.49 10.42
C LYS A 48 -9.99 -0.44 10.32
N MET A 49 -9.62 -1.09 11.42
CA MET A 49 -8.50 -2.05 11.43
C MET A 49 -8.79 -3.27 10.56
N ARG A 50 -10.04 -3.73 10.54
CA ARG A 50 -10.49 -4.83 9.68
C ARG A 50 -10.39 -4.47 8.19
N SER A 51 -10.72 -3.23 7.80
CA SER A 51 -10.74 -2.84 6.38
C SER A 51 -9.34 -2.84 5.74
N ARG A 52 -8.29 -2.63 6.53
CA ARG A 52 -6.88 -2.67 6.08
C ARG A 52 -6.53 -3.93 5.29
N VAL A 53 -7.10 -5.08 5.66
CA VAL A 53 -6.81 -6.36 4.97
C VAL A 53 -7.29 -6.30 3.53
N SER A 54 -8.59 -6.04 3.31
CA SER A 54 -9.17 -5.99 1.97
C SER A 54 -8.65 -4.82 1.13
N GLU A 55 -8.37 -3.68 1.77
CA GLU A 55 -7.81 -2.52 1.09
C GLU A 55 -6.38 -2.79 0.61
N ALA A 56 -5.54 -3.42 1.44
CA ALA A 56 -4.18 -3.79 1.03
C ALA A 56 -4.18 -4.82 -0.11
N GLU A 57 -5.10 -5.80 -0.09
CA GLU A 57 -5.27 -6.75 -1.20
C GLU A 57 -5.57 -6.01 -2.51
N ALA A 58 -6.48 -5.04 -2.50
CA ALA A 58 -6.81 -4.25 -3.68
C ALA A 58 -5.64 -3.34 -4.13
N LEU A 59 -4.95 -2.70 -3.19
CA LEU A 59 -3.82 -1.81 -3.46
C LEU A 59 -2.59 -2.55 -3.97
N CYS A 60 -2.42 -3.83 -3.62
CA CYS A 60 -1.27 -4.64 -4.00
C CYS A 60 -1.54 -5.64 -5.14
N ASP A 61 -2.78 -5.80 -5.63
CA ASP A 61 -3.09 -6.72 -6.73
C ASP A 61 -2.32 -6.33 -8.01
N PRO A 62 -1.39 -7.17 -8.51
CA PRO A 62 -0.61 -6.88 -9.72
C PRO A 62 -1.45 -6.88 -11.01
N ARG A 63 -2.71 -7.34 -10.97
CA ARG A 63 -3.66 -7.22 -12.08
C ARG A 63 -4.52 -5.96 -11.99
N GLY A 64 -4.42 -5.22 -10.89
CA GLY A 64 -5.17 -4.01 -10.61
C GLY A 64 -4.25 -2.85 -10.18
N LEU A 65 -4.59 -2.20 -9.07
CA LEU A 65 -3.89 -1.00 -8.59
C LEU A 65 -2.41 -1.25 -8.28
N GLY A 66 -2.06 -2.48 -7.88
CA GLY A 66 -0.68 -2.86 -7.58
C GLY A 66 0.28 -2.69 -8.75
N ASN A 67 -0.20 -2.64 -10.00
CA ASN A 67 0.63 -2.43 -11.19
C ASN A 67 0.85 -0.96 -11.56
N PHE A 68 0.22 0.00 -10.85
CA PHE A 68 0.54 1.42 -11.03
C PHE A 68 2.02 1.66 -10.79
N LYS A 69 2.59 2.69 -11.41
CA LYS A 69 4.03 2.99 -11.30
C LYS A 69 4.26 4.11 -10.31
N VAL A 70 5.23 3.90 -9.42
CA VAL A 70 5.79 4.93 -8.55
C VAL A 70 7.14 5.33 -9.12
N LEU A 71 7.30 6.63 -9.38
CA LEU A 71 8.52 7.23 -9.91
C LEU A 71 9.11 8.13 -8.83
N GLU A 72 10.37 7.93 -8.49
CA GLU A 72 11.07 8.68 -7.44
C GLU A 72 12.28 9.42 -8.05
N TRP A 73 12.45 10.69 -7.66
CA TRP A 73 13.62 11.51 -7.97
C TRP A 73 14.30 11.93 -6.65
N ASN A 74 15.56 11.60 -6.51
CA ASN A 74 16.43 12.02 -5.44
C ASN A 74 16.99 13.42 -5.76
N LYS A 75 17.09 14.26 -4.73
CA LYS A 75 17.68 15.59 -4.82
C LYS A 75 19.18 15.54 -5.08
#